data_AF-I1BJN1-F1
#
_entry.id   AF-I1BJN1-F1
#
_cell.length_a   1.000
_cell.length_b   1.000
_cell.length_c   1.000
_cell.angle_alpha   90.00
_cell.angle_beta   90.00
_cell.angle_gamma   90.00
#
_symmetry.space_group_name_H-M   'P 1'
#
loop_
_entity.id
_entity.type
_entity.pdbx_description
1 polymer ?
#
loop_
_entity_poly.entity_id
_entity_poly.type
_entity_poly.pdbx_seq_one_letter_code
_entity_poly.pdbx_strand_id
1 'polypeptide(L)'
;MKEECNLSIKVISRNPLARNDDKNLEARADWVDKWITKGISYLDNCVFLDESGFDGNKRRSCGWSPRGTKAITTTPSIKVDNLVTVTALMVTR
;
A
#
# COMPACT_ATOMS: atom_id res chain seq x y z
N MET A 1 26.76 -16.67 3.27
CA MET A 1 25.47 -15.95 3.04
C MET A 1 24.62 -16.42 1.85
N LYS A 2 25.07 -16.30 0.58
CA LYS A 2 24.25 -16.73 -0.58
C LYS A 2 24.12 -18.24 -0.71
N GLU A 3 25.21 -18.97 -0.44
CA GLU A 3 25.27 -20.43 -0.53
C GLU A 3 25.07 -21.06 0.86
N GLU A 4 25.76 -20.56 1.88
CA GLU A 4 25.65 -21.10 3.25
C GLU A 4 24.30 -20.80 3.95
N CYS A 5 23.67 -19.65 3.66
CA CYS A 5 22.42 -19.23 4.31
C CYS A 5 21.22 -19.24 3.36
N ASN A 6 21.43 -19.67 2.10
CA ASN A 6 20.41 -19.68 1.05
C ASN A 6 19.62 -18.35 0.91
N LEU A 7 20.30 -17.21 1.07
CA LEU A 7 19.70 -15.88 0.98
C LEU A 7 19.87 -15.29 -0.43
N SER A 8 18.90 -14.48 -0.84
CA SER A 8 18.91 -13.72 -2.09
C SER A 8 18.46 -12.28 -1.85
N ILE A 9 19.04 -11.34 -2.60
CA ILE A 9 18.60 -9.94 -2.58
C ILE A 9 17.31 -9.82 -3.39
N LYS A 10 16.28 -9.21 -2.82
CA LYS A 10 14.99 -8.95 -3.48
C LYS A 10 14.54 -7.52 -3.22
N VAL A 11 13.68 -7.01 -4.08
CA VAL A 11 12.94 -5.76 -3.84
C VAL A 11 12.04 -5.96 -2.64
N ILE A 12 12.10 -5.04 -1.68
CA ILE A 12 11.32 -5.11 -0.45
C ILE A 12 9.88 -4.73 -0.75
N SER A 13 8.95 -5.64 -0.43
CA SER A 13 7.52 -5.34 -0.35
C SER A 13 7.23 -4.70 1.01
N ARG A 14 6.70 -3.47 1.01
CA ARG A 14 6.41 -2.72 2.23
C ARG A 14 4.95 -2.84 2.58
N ASN A 15 4.68 -3.32 3.78
CA ASN A 15 3.34 -3.55 4.26
C ASN A 15 3.03 -2.56 5.38
N PRO A 16 2.12 -1.59 5.16
CA PRO A 16 1.75 -0.64 6.19
C PRO A 16 0.97 -1.33 7.31
N LEU A 17 1.47 -1.20 8.55
CA LEU A 17 0.86 -1.84 9.72
C LEU A 17 -0.60 -1.44 9.90
N ALA A 18 -0.89 -0.14 9.84
CA ALA A 18 -2.25 0.36 10.02
C ALA A 18 -3.22 -0.20 8.96
N ARG A 19 -2.76 -0.45 7.73
CA ARG A 19 -3.64 -0.95 6.65
C ARG A 19 -3.94 -2.44 6.78
N ASN A 20 -3.01 -3.19 7.36
CA ASN A 20 -3.09 -4.65 7.51
C ASN A 20 -3.53 -5.07 8.91
N ASP A 21 -4.00 -4.13 9.72
CA ASP A 21 -4.66 -4.41 11.00
C ASP A 21 -6.03 -5.05 10.74
N ASP A 22 -6.37 -6.09 11.51
CA ASP A 22 -7.57 -6.91 11.28
C ASP A 22 -8.84 -6.05 11.28
N LYS A 23 -8.93 -5.07 12.19
CA LYS A 23 -10.07 -4.14 12.26
C LYS A 23 -10.21 -3.30 10.99
N ASN A 24 -9.09 -2.85 10.43
CA ASN A 24 -9.09 -2.05 9.21
C ASN A 24 -9.33 -2.92 7.96
N LEU A 25 -8.97 -4.20 7.99
CA LEU A 25 -9.32 -5.15 6.93
C LEU A 25 -10.83 -5.42 6.91
N GLU A 26 -11.44 -5.67 8.06
CA GLU A 26 -12.89 -5.87 8.20
C GLU A 26 -13.67 -4.62 7.77
N ALA A 27 -13.30 -3.45 8.29
CA ALA A 27 -13.96 -2.19 7.92
C ALA A 27 -13.89 -1.88 6.42
N ARG A 28 -12.81 -2.30 5.73
CA ARG A 28 -12.69 -2.16 4.27
C ARG A 28 -13.59 -3.13 3.52
N ALA A 29 -13.74 -4.35 4.01
CA ALA A 29 -14.66 -5.33 3.42
C ALA A 29 -16.10 -4.84 3.53
N ASP A 30 -16.53 -4.45 4.73
CA ASP A 30 -17.87 -3.91 5.00
C ASP A 30 -18.17 -2.67 4.15
N TRP A 31 -17.18 -1.79 4.00
CA TRP A 31 -17.32 -0.61 3.15
C TRP A 31 -17.58 -1.02 1.70
N VAL A 32 -16.78 -1.93 1.12
CA VAL A 32 -16.96 -2.39 -0.25
C VAL A 32 -18.36 -3.00 -0.45
N ASP A 33 -18.77 -3.89 0.45
CA ASP A 33 -20.08 -4.56 0.37
C ASP A 33 -21.23 -3.55 0.41
N LYS A 34 -21.13 -2.53 1.27
CA LYS A 34 -22.11 -1.44 1.37
C LYS A 34 -22.27 -0.67 0.06
N TRP A 35 -21.19 -0.40 -0.67
CA TRP A 35 -21.25 0.36 -1.92
C TRP A 35 -21.69 -0.50 -3.11
N ILE A 36 -21.27 -1.76 -3.16
CA ILE A 36 -21.76 -2.73 -4.15
C ILE A 36 -23.27 -2.91 -4.01
N THR A 37 -23.77 -3.08 -2.78
CA THR A 37 -25.21 -3.22 -2.49
C THR A 37 -26.02 -2.00 -2.93
N LYS A 38 -25.42 -0.80 -2.89
CA LYS A 38 -26.05 0.44 -3.35
C LYS A 38 -26.06 0.60 -4.89
N GLY A 39 -25.44 -0.32 -5.63
CA GLY A 39 -25.36 -0.26 -7.09
C GLY A 39 -24.45 0.86 -7.62
N ILE A 40 -23.51 1.35 -6.80
CA ILE A 40 -22.62 2.43 -7.20
C ILE A 40 -21.45 1.84 -7.99
N SER A 41 -21.37 2.22 -9.27
CA SER A 41 -20.30 1.80 -10.17
C SER A 41 -19.09 2.71 -10.02
N TYR A 42 -18.00 2.18 -9.45
CA TYR A 42 -16.71 2.89 -9.34
C TYR A 42 -16.06 3.26 -10.68
N LEU A 43 -16.57 2.69 -11.77
CA LEU A 43 -16.06 2.91 -13.13
C LEU A 43 -16.89 3.95 -13.90
N ASP A 44 -17.97 4.48 -13.32
CA ASP A 44 -18.87 5.43 -13.96
C ASP A 44 -18.91 6.75 -13.17
N ASN A 45 -18.51 7.85 -13.80
CA ASN A 45 -18.70 9.21 -13.27
C ASN A 45 -18.15 9.41 -11.84
N CYS A 46 -17.04 8.75 -11.50
CA CYS A 46 -16.40 8.85 -10.20
C CYS A 46 -15.23 9.84 -10.25
N VAL A 47 -15.20 10.75 -9.27
CA VAL A 47 -14.05 11.64 -9.01
C VAL A 47 -13.37 11.16 -7.74
N PHE A 48 -12.14 10.70 -7.88
CA PHE A 48 -11.31 10.28 -6.75
C PHE A 48 -10.41 11.44 -6.34
N LEU A 49 -10.53 11.84 -5.08
CA LEU A 49 -9.66 12.82 -4.45
C LEU A 49 -8.74 12.07 -3.50
N ASP A 50 -7.43 12.21 -3.69
CA ASP A 50 -6.45 11.64 -2.77
C ASP A 50 -5.31 12.62 -2.52
N GLU A 51 -4.72 12.46 -1.34
CA GLU A 51 -3.58 13.22 -0.87
C GLU A 51 -2.37 12.29 -0.80
N SER A 52 -1.37 12.54 -1.66
CA SER A 52 -0.11 11.81 -1.61
C SER A 52 0.89 12.53 -0.71
N GLY A 53 1.35 11.85 0.34
CA GLY A 53 2.47 12.30 1.16
C GLY A 53 3.77 11.73 0.62
N PHE A 54 4.78 12.58 0.42
CA PHE A 54 6.10 12.12 -0.04
C PHE A 54 6.98 11.74 1.16
N ASP A 55 7.46 10.50 1.19
CA ASP A 55 8.51 10.11 2.14
C ASP A 55 9.87 10.58 1.61
N GLY A 56 10.33 11.72 2.10
CA GLY A 56 11.66 12.25 1.79
C GLY A 56 12.82 11.39 2.30
N ASN A 57 12.55 10.41 3.18
CA ASN A 57 13.61 9.59 3.74
C ASN A 57 14.00 8.48 2.76
N LYS A 58 15.28 8.47 2.35
CA LYS A 58 15.83 7.47 1.43
C LYS A 58 15.97 6.11 2.14
N ARG A 59 14.92 5.31 2.11
CA ARG A 59 14.95 3.92 2.61
C ARG A 59 15.54 2.97 1.57
N ARG A 60 16.26 1.94 2.01
CA ARG A 60 16.74 0.87 1.13
C ARG A 60 15.56 0.24 0.38
N SER A 61 15.71 0.08 -0.93
CA SER A 61 14.70 -0.53 -1.82
C SER A 61 14.80 -2.06 -1.86
N CYS A 62 15.95 -2.62 -1.47
CA CYS A 62 16.23 -4.04 -1.48
C CYS A 62 16.66 -4.56 -0.11
N GLY A 63 16.41 -5.85 0.11
CA GLY A 63 16.72 -6.57 1.34
C GLY A 63 17.01 -8.04 1.06
N TRP A 64 17.53 -8.73 2.06
CA TRP A 64 17.84 -10.15 1.95
C TRP A 64 16.66 -10.98 2.45
N SER A 65 16.27 -12.00 1.68
CA SER A 65 15.31 -13.01 2.10
C SER A 65 15.76 -14.39 1.62
N PRO A 66 15.27 -15.47 2.26
CA PRO A 66 15.49 -16.82 1.75
C PRO A 66 15.15 -16.94 0.26
N ARG A 67 15.91 -17.74 -0.48
CA ARG A 67 15.58 -18.05 -1.88
C ARG A 67 14.15 -18.58 -1.94
N GLY A 68 13.39 -18.14 -2.95
CA GLY A 68 11.96 -18.44 -3.08
C GLY A 68 11.00 -17.54 -2.28
N THR A 69 11.39 -16.92 -1.15
CA THR A 69 10.44 -16.12 -0.32
C THR A 69 10.55 -14.61 -0.55
N LYS A 70 9.45 -13.86 -0.48
CA LYS A 70 9.48 -12.41 -0.67
C LYS A 70 10.19 -11.72 0.50
N ALA A 71 10.94 -10.67 0.22
CA ALA A 71 11.44 -9.77 1.26
C ALA A 71 10.29 -8.83 1.65
N ILE A 72 9.73 -9.02 2.85
CA ILE A 72 8.61 -8.22 3.37
C ILE A 72 9.11 -7.41 4.57
N THR A 73 8.75 -6.15 4.63
CA THR A 73 9.02 -5.28 5.78
C THR A 73 7.75 -4.56 6.17
N THR A 74 7.43 -4.62 7.46
CA THR A 74 6.36 -3.81 8.02
C THR A 74 6.84 -2.37 8.19
N THR A 75 6.02 -1.42 7.76
CA THR A 75 6.33 0.01 7.90
C THR A 75 5.23 0.69 8.70
N PRO A 76 5.58 1.58 9.64
CA PRO A 76 4.58 2.46 10.23
C PRO A 76 4.04 3.39 9.13
N SER A 77 2.74 3.65 9.16
CA SER A 77 2.07 4.58 8.25
C SER A 77 2.37 6.01 8.68
N ILE A 78 3.60 6.47 8.45
CA ILE A 78 4.01 7.84 8.76
C ILE A 78 3.92 8.64 7.46
N LYS A 79 3.01 9.61 7.42
CA LYS A 79 3.12 10.76 6.51
C LYS A 79 4.16 11.68 7.14
N VAL A 80 5.29 11.90 6.46
CA VAL A 80 6.23 12.96 6.87
C VAL A 80 5.68 14.29 6.36
N ASP A 81 5.78 15.34 7.17
CA ASP A 81 5.21 16.69 6.92
C ASP A 81 5.77 17.43 5.69
N ASN A 82 6.62 16.77 4.89
CA ASN A 82 7.42 17.42 3.87
C ASN A 82 6.84 17.10 2.49
N LEU A 83 5.95 17.98 2.06
CA LEU A 83 5.26 18.03 0.77
C LEU A 83 4.08 17.07 0.64
N VAL A 84 2.92 17.67 0.43
CA VAL A 84 1.63 17.05 0.20
C VAL A 84 1.17 17.47 -1.19
N THR A 85 0.80 16.51 -2.03
CA THR A 85 0.12 16.80 -3.32
C THR A 85 -1.31 16.28 -3.28
N VAL A 86 -2.26 17.16 -3.57
CA VAL A 86 -3.67 16.80 -3.77
C VAL A 86 -3.86 16.50 -5.25
N THR A 87 -4.39 15.32 -5.56
CA THR A 87 -4.67 14.89 -6.93
C THR A 87 -6.14 14.53 -7.06
N ALA A 88 -6.76 14.97 -8.16
CA ALA A 88 -8.10 14.55 -8.56
C ALA A 88 -8.00 13.70 -9.82
N LEU A 89 -8.57 12.50 -9.78
CA LEU A 89 -8.71 11.63 -10.94
C LEU A 89 -10.20 11.48 -11.28
N MET A 90 -10.58 11.89 -12.48
CA MET A 90 -11.92 11.69 -13.00
C MET A 90 -11.93 10.46 -13.91
N VAL A 91 -12.84 9.53 -13.63
CA VAL A 91 -13.12 8.39 -14.51
C VAL A 91 -14.37 8.72 -15.31
N THR A 92 -14.18 9.03 -16.60
CA THR A 92 -15.25 9.17 -17.59
C THR A 92 -15.31 7.89 -18.43
N ARG A 93 -16.50 7.32 -18.62
CA ARG A 93 -16.72 6.28 -19.62
C ARG A 93 -16.87 6.88 -21.02
#